data_AF-A0A6B3GN91-F1
#
_entry.id   AF-A0A6B3GN91-F1
#
_cell.length_a   1.000
_cell.length_b   1.000
_cell.length_c   1.000
_cell.angle_alpha   90.00
_cell.angle_beta   90.00
_cell.angle_gamma   90.00
#
_symmetry.space_group_name_H-M   'P 1'
#
loop_
_entity.id
_entity.type
_entity.pdbx_description
1 polymer ?
#
loop_
_entity_poly.entity_id
_entity_poly.type
_entity_poly.pdbx_seq_one_letter_code
_entity_poly.pdbx_strand_id
1 'polypeptide(L)' 'SAAVDLCDVAAGRLDGYYERGLHPWDLAAGDLIAREAGALTGGRPGLPADGDLTVAATPGVFEPLQAALDELGAWHD' A
#
# COMPACT_ATOMS: atom_id res chain seq x y z
N SER A 1 9.80 7.98 -1.83
CA SER A 1 9.63 8.26 -0.38
C SER A 1 8.24 7.80 -0.08
N ALA A 2 8.06 6.83 0.81
CA ALA A 2 6.77 6.16 1.05
C ALA A 2 5.57 7.12 1.08
N ALA A 3 5.66 8.20 1.86
CA ALA A 3 4.60 9.20 1.95
C ALA A 3 4.26 9.87 0.60
N VAL A 4 5.27 10.17 -0.24
CA VAL A 4 5.08 10.74 -1.58
C VAL A 4 4.48 9.71 -2.52
N ASP A 5 4.96 8.47 -2.47
CA ASP A 5 4.48 7.39 -3.35
C ASP A 5 3.00 7.05 -3.03
N LEU A 6 2.62 7.07 -1.76
CA LEU A 6 1.22 6.98 -1.31
C LEU A 6 0.37 8.18 -1.78
N CYS A 7 0.92 9.40 -1.79
CA CYS A 7 0.25 10.56 -2.36
C CYS A 7 0.13 10.49 -3.89
N ASP A 8 1.04 9.80 -4.56
CA ASP A 8 0.95 9.53 -6.00
C ASP A 8 -0.15 8.52 -6.31
N VAL A 9 -0.39 7.53 -5.44
CA VAL A 9 -1.59 6.67 -5.50
C VAL A 9 -2.86 7.50 -5.30
N ALA A 10 -2.90 8.35 -4.26
CA ALA A 10 -4.04 9.21 -3.97
C ALA A 10 -4.40 10.15 -5.14
N ALA A 11 -3.38 10.63 -5.85
CA ALA A 11 -3.56 11.52 -7.00
C ALA A 11 -3.83 10.77 -8.32
N GLY A 12 -3.88 9.44 -8.31
CA GLY A 12 -4.04 8.62 -9.52
C GLY A 12 -2.85 8.67 -10.47
N ARG A 13 -1.65 9.04 -9.99
CA ARG A 13 -0.40 8.96 -10.76
C ARG A 13 0.19 7.55 -10.74
N LEU A 14 -0.05 6.82 -9.64
CA LEU A 14 0.27 5.41 -9.50
C LEU A 14 -1.03 4.63 -9.25
N ASP A 15 -1.13 3.45 -9.85
CA ASP A 15 -2.26 2.54 -9.61
C ASP A 15 -2.07 1.67 -8.36
N GLY A 16 -0.82 1.48 -7.93
CA GLY A 16 -0.45 0.63 -6.80
C GLY A 16 0.94 0.95 -6.24
N TYR A 17 1.10 0.62 -4.96
CA TYR A 17 2.28 0.81 -4.13
C TYR A 17 2.42 -0.38 -3.17
N TYR A 18 3.67 -0.79 -2.92
CA TYR A 18 4.03 -1.83 -1.97
C TYR A 18 5.41 -1.53 -1.38
N GLU A 19 5.55 -1.56 -0.05
CA GLU A 19 6.84 -1.44 0.63
C GLU A 19 6.83 -2.17 1.98
N ARG A 20 8.01 -2.63 2.42
CA ARG A 20 8.25 -3.25 3.73
C ARG A 20 9.20 -2.40 4.56
N GLY A 21 9.10 -2.50 5.89
CA GLY A 21 10.07 -1.88 6.81
C GLY A 21 9.90 -0.37 6.96
N LEU A 22 8.67 0.14 6.81
CA LEU A 22 8.38 1.56 6.99
C LEU A 22 8.42 1.93 8.46
N HIS A 23 9.00 3.08 8.78
CA HIS A 23 8.75 3.67 10.08
C HIS A 23 7.34 4.28 10.12
N PRO A 24 6.73 4.43 11.32
CA PRO A 24 5.38 4.98 11.44
C PRO A 24 5.21 6.37 10.80
N TRP A 25 6.25 7.20 10.81
CA TRP A 25 6.22 8.53 10.18
C TRP A 25 6.29 8.49 8.65
N ASP A 26 6.83 7.43 8.06
CA ASP A 26 6.88 7.25 6.61
C ASP A 26 5.51 6.85 6.04
N LEU A 27 4.69 6.16 6.86
CA LEU A 27 3.37 5.65 6.50
C LEU A 27 2.23 6.61 6.85
N ALA A 28 2.20 7.14 8.08
CA ALA A 28 0.97 7.68 8.69
C ALA A 28 0.26 8.76 7.87
N ALA A 29 0.99 9.74 7.34
CA ALA A 29 0.39 10.83 6.57
C ALA A 29 -0.05 10.36 5.17
N GLY A 30 0.78 9.55 4.50
CA GLY A 30 0.50 9.04 3.15
C GLY A 30 -0.71 8.11 3.13
N ASP A 31 -0.80 7.18 4.09
CA ASP A 31 -1.92 6.24 4.20
C ASP A 31 -3.24 6.96 4.45
N LEU A 32 -3.26 7.97 5.33
CA LEU A 32 -4.45 8.78 5.55
C LEU A 32 -4.92 9.44 4.25
N ILE A 33 -4.01 10.11 3.53
CA ILE A 33 -4.34 10.80 2.28
C ILE A 33 -4.84 9.81 1.23
N ALA A 34 -4.18 8.66 1.06
CA ALA A 34 -4.57 7.64 0.10
C ALA A 34 -5.99 7.11 0.39
N ARG A 35 -6.29 6.77 1.65
CA ARG A 35 -7.63 6.29 2.05
C ARG A 35 -8.72 7.34 1.83
N GLU A 36 -8.46 8.60 2.18
CA GLU A 36 -9.43 9.69 1.96
C GLU A 36 -9.68 9.97 0.46
N ALA A 37 -8.69 9.70 -0.39
CA ALA A 37 -8.84 9.76 -1.85
C ALA A 37 -9.55 8.53 -2.45
N GLY A 38 -9.90 7.53 -1.63
CA GLY A 38 -10.59 6.31 -2.06
C GLY A 38 -9.68 5.17 -2.49
N ALA A 39 -8.37 5.26 -2.26
CA ALA A 39 -7.49 4.11 -2.38
C ALA A 39 -7.78 3.09 -1.27
N LEU A 40 -7.55 1.82 -1.57
CA LEU A 40 -7.55 0.75 -0.57
C LEU A 40 -6.14 0.59 -0.03
N THR A 41 -6.00 0.42 1.28
CA THR A 41 -4.70 0.17 1.93
C THR A 41 -4.80 -1.06 2.83
N GLY A 42 -3.70 -1.81 2.93
CA GLY A 42 -3.63 -3.04 3.72
C GLY A 42 -2.21 -3.59 3.82
N GLY A 43 -2.05 -4.62 4.64
CA GLY A 43 -0.81 -5.37 4.79
C GLY A 43 -0.91 -6.68 4.00
N ARG A 44 -0.60 -7.80 4.67
CA ARG A 44 -0.91 -9.14 4.14
C ARG A 44 -2.43 -9.27 3.97
N PRO A 45 -2.93 -10.18 3.11
CA PRO A 45 -4.37 -10.38 2.94
C PRO A 45 -5.11 -10.50 4.29
N GLY A 46 -6.08 -9.61 4.52
CA GLY A 46 -6.87 -9.55 5.75
C GLY A 46 -6.23 -8.76 6.92
N LEU A 47 -5.02 -8.23 6.76
CA LEU A 47 -4.34 -7.39 7.76
C LEU A 47 -4.35 -5.92 7.34
N PRO A 48 -4.37 -4.98 8.30
CA PRO A 48 -4.19 -3.55 8.01
C PRO A 48 -2.78 -3.27 7.50
N ALA A 49 -2.59 -2.12 6.86
CA ALA A 49 -1.26 -1.62 6.52
C ALA A 49 -0.50 -1.27 7.81
N ASP A 50 0.77 -1.66 7.88
CA ASP A 50 1.67 -1.32 8.97
C ASP A 50 3.13 -1.14 8.49
N GLY A 51 4.04 -1.00 9.45
CA GLY A 51 5.48 -0.85 9.16
C GLY A 51 6.14 -2.12 8.66
N ASP A 52 5.63 -3.31 8.97
CA ASP A 52 6.17 -4.57 8.44
C ASP A 52 5.82 -4.67 6.96
N LEU A 53 4.58 -4.27 6.62
CA LEU A 53 4.08 -4.29 5.28
C LEU A 53 2.97 -3.26 5.02
N THR A 54 3.17 -2.44 3.98
CA THR A 54 2.14 -1.59 3.41
C THR A 54 1.92 -1.90 1.92
N VAL A 55 0.66 -2.10 1.55
CA VAL A 55 0.13 -2.13 0.19
C VAL A 55 -0.92 -1.03 0.08
N ALA A 56 -0.87 -0.23 -0.98
CA ALA A 56 -1.91 0.75 -1.30
C ALA A 56 -2.19 0.72 -2.80
N ALA A 57 -3.45 0.77 -3.22
CA ALA A 57 -3.79 0.77 -4.64
C ALA A 57 -5.18 1.35 -4.90
N THR A 58 -5.45 1.68 -6.16
CA THR A 58 -6.81 2.00 -6.60
C THR A 58 -7.73 0.77 -6.43
N PRO A 59 -9.06 0.95 -6.26
CA PRO A 59 -9.96 -0.17 -6.01
C PRO A 59 -9.90 -1.30 -7.05
N GLY A 60 -9.62 -0.97 -8.32
CA GLY A 60 -9.50 -1.96 -9.39
C GLY A 60 -8.18 -2.74 -9.41
N VAL A 61 -7.17 -2.29 -8.65
CA VAL A 61 -5.82 -2.88 -8.66
C VAL A 61 -5.44 -3.54 -7.33
N PHE A 62 -6.09 -3.17 -6.22
CA PHE A 62 -5.74 -3.67 -4.89
C PHE A 62 -5.76 -5.20 -4.76
N GLU A 63 -6.89 -5.84 -5.10
CA GLU A 63 -6.99 -7.30 -5.01
C GLU A 63 -6.03 -8.03 -5.98
N PRO A 64 -5.93 -7.64 -7.28
CA PRO A 64 -4.93 -8.20 -8.18
C PRO A 64 -3.49 -8.05 -7.68
N LEU A 65 -3.16 -6.89 -7.10
CA LEU A 65 -1.82 -6.63 -6.56
C LEU A 65 -1.51 -7.52 -5.36
N GLN A 66 -2.45 -7.64 -4.41
CA GLN A 66 -2.28 -8.55 -3.26
C GLN A 66 -2.11 -10.00 -3.71
N ALA A 67 -2.91 -10.46 -4.68
CA ALA A 67 -2.80 -11.82 -5.22
C ALA A 67 -1.44 -12.07 -5.89
N ALA A 68 -0.96 -11.13 -6.70
CA ALA A 68 0.34 -11.24 -7.36
C ALA A 68 1.50 -11.27 -6.35
N LEU A 69 1.45 -10.43 -5.30
CA LEU A 69 2.47 -10.40 -4.27
C LEU A 69 2.48 -11.69 -3.43
N ASP A 70 1.32 -12.30 -3.20
CA ASP A 70 1.22 -13.61 -2.54
C ASP A 70 1.79 -14.75 -3.39
N GLU A 71 1.42 -14.81 -4.67
CA GLU A 71 1.94 -15.82 -5.61
C GLU A 71 3.47 -15.74 -5.76
N LEU A 72 4.01 -14.52 -5.80
CA LEU A 72 5.44 -14.27 -5.94
C LEU A 72 6.21 -14.42 -4.62
N GLY A 73 5.52 -14.70 -3.51
CA GLY A 73 6.15 -14.85 -2.21
C GLY A 73 6.82 -13.56 -1.72
N ALA A 74 6.27 -12.40 -2.05
CA ALA A 74 6.86 -11.09 -1.76
C ALA A 74 7.08 -10.83 -0.25
N TRP A 75 6.43 -11.63 0.59
CA TRP A 75 6.49 -11.58 2.05
C TRP A 75 7.08 -12.85 2.68
N HIS A 76 7.66 -13.75 1.88
CA HIS A 76 8.51 -14.83 2.38
C HIS A 76 9.93 -14.29 2.61
N ASP A 77 10.52 -14.64 3.75
CA ASP A 77 11.93 -14.38 4.04
C ASP A 77 12.83 -15.41 3.34
#